data_AF-A0A820JQJ7-F1
#
_entry.id   AF-A0A820JQJ7-F1
#
_cell.length_a   1.000
_cell.length_b   1.000
_cell.length_c   1.000
_cell.angle_alpha   90.00
_cell.angle_beta   90.00
_cell.angle_gamma   90.00
#
_symmetry.space_group_name_H-M   'P 1'
#
loop_
_entity.id
_entity.type
_entity.pdbx_description
1 polymer ?
#
loop_
_entity_poly.entity_id
_entity_poly.type
_entity_poly.pdbx_seq_one_letter_code
_entity_poly.pdbx_strand_id
1 'polypeptide(L)'
;VAWYRNGLSIRIEPKGGAYSINAEYSLVIKSVEDIDDGKYFCRAQNSEGFGHDSTTFYVETKEPIKFLLQPKSIYHTNEQDQLILPCVAFGNPQPKIKWFKNSNELKEVKENLTFEYIDKTDHGVYVCQAANEHTTTNITSLLIVENTTPQAPHNIQYKQMSSNLVISWEPGYDGGRSQHFFIW
;
A
#
# COMPACT_ATOMS: atom_id res chain seq x y z
N VAL A 1 16.26 -2.78 -38.57
CA VAL A 1 16.56 -1.97 -37.36
C VAL A 1 17.21 -2.88 -36.34
N ALA A 2 18.31 -2.46 -35.74
CA ALA A 2 19.00 -3.17 -34.67
C ALA A 2 18.85 -2.40 -33.35
N TRP A 3 18.57 -3.11 -32.25
CA TRP A 3 18.39 -2.55 -30.93
C TRP A 3 19.63 -2.81 -30.06
N TYR A 4 19.94 -1.86 -29.18
CA TYR A 4 21.11 -1.90 -28.31
C TYR A 4 20.70 -1.59 -26.87
N ARG A 5 21.33 -2.28 -25.91
CA ARG A 5 21.26 -2.01 -24.46
C ARG A 5 22.66 -1.77 -23.92
N ASN A 6 22.86 -0.63 -23.24
CA ASN A 6 24.16 -0.25 -22.67
C ASN A 6 25.30 -0.31 -23.70
N GLY A 7 25.00 0.00 -24.96
CA GLY A 7 25.95 -0.04 -26.08
C GLY A 7 26.15 -1.41 -26.74
N LEU A 8 25.56 -2.48 -26.19
CA LEU A 8 25.65 -3.84 -26.73
C LEU A 8 24.41 -4.20 -27.55
N SER A 9 24.60 -4.86 -28.70
CA SER A 9 23.48 -5.28 -29.55
C SER A 9 22.62 -6.33 -28.85
N ILE A 10 21.31 -6.11 -28.82
CA ILE A 10 20.34 -7.09 -28.29
C ILE A 10 20.12 -8.16 -29.35
N ARG A 11 20.27 -9.43 -28.96
CA ARG A 11 20.01 -10.57 -29.83
C ARG A 11 18.50 -10.81 -29.90
N ILE A 12 17.92 -10.57 -31.07
CA ILE A 12 16.48 -10.77 -31.33
C ILE A 12 16.24 -12.22 -31.76
N GLU A 13 15.26 -12.87 -31.13
CA GLU A 13 14.89 -14.24 -31.43
C GLU A 13 13.52 -14.28 -32.14
N PRO A 14 13.41 -14.89 -33.33
CA PRO A 14 12.19 -14.83 -34.14
C PRO A 14 10.95 -15.49 -33.50
N LYS A 15 11.12 -16.41 -32.55
CA LYS A 15 10.02 -17.12 -31.86
C LYS A 15 10.41 -17.54 -30.45
N GLY A 16 9.63 -17.12 -29.45
CA GLY A 16 9.70 -17.64 -28.07
C GLY A 16 10.79 -17.05 -27.18
N GLY A 17 11.76 -16.31 -27.72
CA GLY A 17 12.81 -15.68 -26.93
C GLY A 17 12.36 -14.49 -26.08
N ALA A 18 13.23 -14.09 -25.15
CA ALA A 18 13.01 -12.95 -24.26
C ALA A 18 12.88 -11.62 -25.01
N TYR A 19 13.62 -11.46 -26.12
CA TYR A 19 13.58 -10.27 -26.98
C TYR A 19 13.07 -10.62 -28.37
N SER A 20 12.06 -9.89 -28.85
CA SER A 20 11.48 -10.04 -30.19
C SER A 20 11.18 -8.68 -30.82
N ILE A 21 10.96 -8.65 -32.14
CA ILE A 21 10.51 -7.46 -32.85
C ILE A 21 9.10 -7.72 -33.39
N ASN A 22 8.17 -6.79 -33.14
CA ASN A 22 6.81 -6.88 -33.66
C ASN A 22 6.70 -6.34 -35.11
N ALA A 23 5.50 -6.43 -35.70
CA ALA A 23 5.25 -5.99 -37.08
C ALA A 23 5.45 -4.47 -37.31
N GLU A 24 5.51 -3.68 -36.24
CA GLU A 24 5.71 -2.23 -36.25
C GLU A 24 7.15 -1.83 -35.91
N TYR A 25 8.11 -2.76 -36.00
CA TYR A 25 9.53 -2.55 -35.68
C TYR A 25 9.84 -2.21 -34.21
N SER A 26 8.91 -2.45 -33.29
CA SER A 26 9.09 -2.24 -31.85
C SER A 26 9.81 -3.42 -31.20
N LEU A 27 10.72 -3.13 -30.28
CA LEU A 27 11.32 -4.13 -29.39
C LEU A 27 10.28 -4.58 -28.36
N VAL A 28 10.06 -5.89 -28.26
CA VAL A 28 9.21 -6.52 -27.24
C VAL A 28 10.09 -7.35 -26.33
N ILE A 29 10.13 -6.97 -25.05
CA ILE A 29 10.80 -7.70 -23.97
C ILE A 29 9.71 -8.44 -23.19
N LYS A 30 9.82 -9.76 -23.07
CA LYS A 30 8.88 -10.58 -22.30
C LYS A 30 9.42 -10.81 -20.90
N SER A 31 8.52 -10.75 -19.90
CA SER A 31 8.85 -11.02 -18.49
C SER A 31 10.07 -10.23 -18.02
N VAL A 32 9.97 -8.90 -18.08
CA VAL A 32 11.06 -7.98 -17.73
C VAL A 32 11.56 -8.27 -16.31
N GLU A 33 12.87 -8.41 -16.18
CA GLU A 33 13.59 -8.59 -14.91
C GLU A 33 14.64 -7.49 -14.73
N ASP A 34 15.19 -7.32 -13.52
CA ASP A 34 16.19 -6.27 -13.22
C ASP A 34 17.42 -6.29 -14.16
N ILE A 35 17.75 -7.44 -14.75
CA ILE A 35 18.82 -7.57 -15.74
C ILE A 35 18.53 -6.84 -17.06
N ASP A 36 17.27 -6.48 -17.28
CA ASP A 36 16.81 -5.71 -18.44
C ASP A 36 16.97 -4.21 -18.29
N ASP A 37 17.40 -3.74 -17.11
CA ASP A 37 17.61 -2.33 -16.86
C ASP A 37 18.78 -1.76 -17.68
N GLY A 38 18.63 -0.52 -18.14
CA GLY A 38 19.69 0.18 -18.83
C GLY A 38 19.25 1.15 -19.89
N LYS A 39 20.24 1.66 -20.64
CA LYS A 39 20.05 2.62 -21.72
C LYS A 39 19.79 1.89 -23.04
N TYR A 40 18.65 2.17 -23.65
CA TYR A 40 18.24 1.60 -24.93
C TYR A 40 18.27 2.64 -26.05
N PHE A 41 18.70 2.20 -27.23
CA PHE A 41 18.62 2.94 -28.48
C PHE A 41 18.59 1.97 -29.67
N CYS A 42 18.24 2.45 -30.85
CA CYS A 42 18.25 1.65 -32.07
C CYS A 42 19.00 2.34 -33.23
N ARG A 43 19.48 1.53 -34.17
CA ARG A 43 20.07 1.98 -35.44
C ARG A 43 19.33 1.34 -36.62
N ALA A 44 19.00 2.14 -37.62
CA ALA A 44 18.60 1.62 -38.92
C ALA A 44 19.82 1.00 -39.64
N GLN A 45 19.60 -0.04 -40.43
CA GLN A 45 20.64 -0.71 -41.20
C GLN A 45 20.11 -1.05 -42.61
N ASN A 46 20.94 -0.82 -43.63
CA ASN A 46 20.72 -1.27 -45.01
C ASN A 46 22.03 -1.83 -45.59
N SER A 47 22.10 -2.03 -46.91
CA SER A 47 23.30 -2.56 -47.60
C SER A 47 24.54 -1.68 -47.45
N GLU A 48 24.36 -0.37 -47.28
CA GLU A 48 25.45 0.61 -47.16
C GLU A 48 26.00 0.73 -45.73
N GLY A 49 25.27 0.19 -44.74
CA GLY A 49 25.71 0.14 -43.35
C GLY A 49 24.65 0.59 -42.35
N PHE A 50 25.11 1.12 -41.22
CA PHE A 50 24.27 1.59 -40.11
C PHE A 50 24.09 3.11 -40.15
N GLY A 51 22.88 3.57 -39.86
CA GLY A 51 22.59 4.99 -39.59
C GLY A 51 23.04 5.43 -38.19
N HIS A 52 22.71 6.67 -37.85
CA HIS A 52 22.95 7.25 -36.52
C HIS A 52 22.10 6.60 -35.42
N ASP A 53 22.52 6.82 -34.17
CA ASP A 53 21.76 6.45 -32.98
C ASP A 53 20.43 7.19 -32.91
N SER A 54 19.37 6.46 -32.55
CA SER A 54 18.12 7.07 -32.11
C SER A 54 18.29 7.82 -30.78
N THR A 55 17.23 8.51 -30.35
CA THR A 55 17.13 8.98 -28.96
C THR A 55 17.36 7.82 -27.99
N THR A 56 18.24 8.04 -27.02
CA THR A 56 18.51 7.09 -25.93
C THR A 56 17.52 7.30 -24.80
N PHE A 57 16.94 6.23 -24.27
CA PHE A 57 16.07 6.26 -23.09
C PHE A 57 16.52 5.21 -22.06
N TYR A 58 16.19 5.42 -20.80
CA TYR A 58 16.50 4.47 -19.71
C TYR A 58 15.26 3.65 -19.38
N VAL A 59 15.44 2.33 -19.30
CA VAL A 59 14.41 1.39 -18.84
C VAL A 59 14.84 0.90 -17.46
N GLU A 60 13.89 0.90 -16.53
CA GLU A 60 14.04 0.38 -15.17
C GLU A 60 12.85 -0.51 -14.84
N THR A 61 13.13 -1.69 -14.30
CA THR A 61 12.14 -2.70 -13.98
C THR A 61 11.42 -2.32 -12.70
N LYS A 62 10.09 -2.31 -12.75
CA LYS A 62 9.25 -1.95 -11.61
C LYS A 62 8.75 -3.21 -10.93
N GLU A 63 8.95 -3.30 -9.63
CA GLU A 63 8.40 -4.36 -8.80
C GLU A 63 7.15 -3.87 -8.07
N PRO A 64 6.04 -4.63 -8.10
CA PRO A 64 4.85 -4.29 -7.35
C PRO A 64 5.14 -4.34 -5.84
N ILE A 65 4.38 -3.56 -5.08
CA ILE A 65 4.49 -3.54 -3.63
C ILE A 65 4.09 -4.91 -3.05
N LYS A 66 4.94 -5.48 -2.21
CA LYS A 66 4.71 -6.71 -1.45
C LYS A 66 4.97 -6.45 0.03
N PHE A 67 4.05 -6.86 0.90
CA PHE A 67 4.28 -6.81 2.35
C PHE A 67 5.14 -8.01 2.77
N LEU A 68 6.29 -7.71 3.37
CA LEU A 68 7.20 -8.69 3.95
C LEU A 68 6.76 -9.07 5.38
N LEU A 69 6.29 -8.07 6.13
CA LEU A 69 5.68 -8.24 7.44
C LEU A 69 4.39 -7.40 7.49
N GLN A 70 3.33 -8.00 7.97
CA GLN A 70 2.01 -7.39 8.04
C GLN A 70 1.40 -7.57 9.44
N PRO A 71 0.60 -6.60 9.92
CA PRO A 71 -0.11 -6.77 11.18
C PRO A 71 -1.13 -7.90 11.07
N LYS A 72 -1.46 -8.55 12.19
CA LYS A 72 -2.61 -9.45 12.26
C LYS A 72 -3.89 -8.66 11.94
N SER A 73 -4.89 -9.34 11.39
CA SER A 73 -6.19 -8.72 11.12
C SER A 73 -6.88 -8.20 12.38
N ILE A 74 -6.66 -8.86 13.52
CA ILE A 74 -7.22 -8.46 14.83
C ILE A 74 -6.16 -8.66 15.92
N TYR A 75 -6.08 -7.70 16.84
CA TYR A 75 -5.33 -7.79 18.09
C TYR A 75 -6.29 -7.59 19.27
N HIS A 76 -6.11 -8.41 20.32
CA HIS A 76 -6.73 -8.25 21.62
C HIS A 76 -5.64 -7.91 22.62
N THR A 77 -5.85 -6.89 23.43
CA THR A 77 -4.86 -6.37 24.40
C THR A 77 -5.57 -5.75 25.60
N ASN A 78 -4.85 -5.51 26.69
CA ASN A 78 -5.33 -4.73 27.83
C ASN A 78 -4.61 -3.38 27.92
N GLU A 79 -5.13 -2.48 28.75
CA GLU A 79 -4.41 -1.24 29.09
C GLU A 79 -3.03 -1.56 29.70
N GLN A 80 -2.05 -0.69 29.45
CA GLN A 80 -0.65 -0.82 29.88
C GLN A 80 0.18 -1.91 29.18
N ASP A 81 -0.42 -2.74 28.33
CA ASP A 81 0.34 -3.68 27.52
C ASP A 81 1.23 -2.95 26.50
N GLN A 82 2.37 -3.58 26.18
CA GLN A 82 3.22 -3.19 25.05
C GLN A 82 2.82 -3.94 23.80
N LEU A 83 2.69 -3.24 22.68
CA LEU A 83 2.26 -3.86 21.42
C LEU A 83 2.99 -3.26 20.22
N ILE A 84 3.32 -4.12 19.25
CA ILE A 84 3.89 -3.72 17.97
C ILE A 84 3.02 -4.27 16.85
N LEU A 85 2.53 -3.38 15.99
CA LEU A 85 1.91 -3.72 14.72
C LEU A 85 2.99 -3.61 13.63
N PRO A 86 3.53 -4.74 13.14
CA PRO A 86 4.59 -4.70 12.15
C PRO A 86 4.03 -4.26 10.80
N CYS A 87 4.77 -3.44 10.07
CA CYS A 87 4.45 -3.16 8.67
C CYS A 87 5.71 -2.85 7.88
N VAL A 88 6.15 -3.85 7.12
CA VAL A 88 7.34 -3.77 6.27
C VAL A 88 6.93 -4.17 4.86
N ALA A 89 7.19 -3.30 3.90
CA ALA A 89 6.89 -3.54 2.50
C ALA A 89 8.10 -3.29 1.61
N PHE A 90 8.17 -4.04 0.52
CA PHE A 90 9.17 -3.93 -0.53
C PHE A 90 8.49 -3.64 -1.86
N GLY A 91 9.19 -2.97 -2.76
CA GLY A 91 8.77 -2.69 -4.13
C GLY A 91 9.82 -1.86 -4.85
N ASN A 92 9.73 -1.75 -6.17
CA ASN A 92 10.59 -0.85 -6.94
C ASN A 92 9.72 0.12 -7.75
N PRO A 93 9.70 1.43 -7.42
CA PRO A 93 10.48 2.08 -6.36
C PRO A 93 10.08 1.69 -4.93
N GLN A 94 11.04 1.78 -4.00
CA GLN A 94 10.84 1.46 -2.57
C GLN A 94 9.63 2.22 -2.00
N PRO A 95 8.61 1.52 -1.47
CA PRO A 95 7.43 2.18 -0.94
C PRO A 95 7.72 2.92 0.37
N LYS A 96 7.01 4.04 0.55
CA LYS A 96 6.91 4.74 1.83
C LYS A 96 5.74 4.16 2.63
N ILE A 97 5.98 3.93 3.91
CA ILE A 97 4.95 3.46 4.85
C ILE A 97 4.30 4.65 5.56
N LYS A 98 2.98 4.59 5.70
CA LYS A 98 2.16 5.49 6.50
C LYS A 98 1.15 4.70 7.31
N TRP A 99 0.80 5.20 8.49
CA TRP A 99 -0.24 4.62 9.32
C TRP A 99 -1.44 5.55 9.44
N PHE A 100 -2.62 4.95 9.49
CA PHE A 100 -3.87 5.66 9.73
C PHE A 100 -4.63 4.98 10.85
N LYS A 101 -5.28 5.76 11.72
CA LYS A 101 -6.24 5.29 12.73
C LYS A 101 -7.59 5.92 12.44
N ASN A 102 -8.62 5.11 12.22
CA ASN A 102 -9.98 5.57 11.89
C ASN A 102 -9.97 6.65 10.79
N SER A 103 -9.21 6.40 9.72
CA SER A 103 -9.00 7.30 8.56
C SER A 103 -8.11 8.54 8.78
N ASN A 104 -7.62 8.79 10.00
CA ASN A 104 -6.70 9.89 10.27
C ASN A 104 -5.24 9.44 10.22
N GLU A 105 -4.38 10.15 9.50
CA GLU A 105 -2.96 9.83 9.39
C GLU A 105 -2.24 10.03 10.74
N LEU A 106 -1.54 8.99 11.20
CA LEU A 106 -0.65 9.05 12.34
C LEU A 106 0.69 9.61 11.86
N LYS A 107 1.06 10.79 12.34
CA LYS A 107 2.32 11.44 11.96
C LYS A 107 3.51 10.74 12.62
N GLU A 108 4.67 10.84 11.98
CA GLU A 108 5.98 10.42 12.52
C GLU A 108 6.20 8.90 12.67
N VAL A 109 5.28 8.05 12.18
CA VAL A 109 5.46 6.59 12.13
C VAL A 109 5.95 6.17 10.73
N LYS A 110 7.17 5.65 10.64
CA LYS A 110 7.82 5.31 9.36
C LYS A 110 7.85 3.83 9.00
N GLU A 111 7.61 2.94 9.96
CA GLU A 111 7.68 1.49 9.78
C GLU A 111 6.63 0.79 10.66
N ASN A 112 7.04 0.12 11.73
CA ASN A 112 6.16 -0.53 12.69
C ASN A 112 5.48 0.51 13.58
N LEU A 113 4.19 0.29 13.86
CA LEU A 113 3.46 1.08 14.84
C LEU A 113 3.65 0.46 16.22
N THR A 114 4.28 1.21 17.12
CA THR A 114 4.63 0.75 18.47
C THR A 114 3.81 1.48 19.53
N PHE A 115 3.19 0.72 20.42
CA PHE A 115 2.53 1.20 21.62
C PHE A 115 3.40 0.82 22.82
N GLU A 116 3.94 1.82 23.51
CA GLU A 116 4.70 1.60 24.75
C GLU A 116 3.76 1.27 25.91
N TYR A 117 2.59 1.91 25.94
CA TYR A 117 1.50 1.61 26.87
C TYR A 117 0.18 1.79 26.11
N ILE A 118 -0.58 0.72 25.99
CA ILE A 118 -1.93 0.78 25.41
C ILE A 118 -2.86 1.56 26.35
N ASP A 119 -3.63 2.49 25.78
CA ASP A 119 -4.74 3.19 26.42
C ASP A 119 -6.08 2.74 25.82
N LYS A 120 -7.19 2.84 26.57
CA LYS A 120 -8.55 2.55 26.05
C LYS A 120 -8.92 3.29 24.75
N THR A 121 -8.33 4.45 24.51
CA THR A 121 -8.53 5.24 23.30
C THR A 121 -7.78 4.69 22.10
N ASP A 122 -6.84 3.75 22.29
CA ASP A 122 -6.12 3.06 21.22
C ASP A 122 -6.97 2.06 20.47
N HIS A 123 -8.14 1.68 20.99
CA HIS A 123 -9.12 0.92 20.24
C HIS A 123 -9.45 1.58 18.90
N GLY A 124 -9.45 0.78 17.83
CA GLY A 124 -9.88 1.24 16.53
C GLY A 124 -9.27 0.45 15.38
N VAL A 125 -9.60 0.90 14.17
CA VAL A 125 -9.09 0.31 12.94
C VAL A 125 -7.84 1.07 12.53
N TYR A 126 -6.74 0.32 12.40
CA TYR A 126 -5.46 0.78 11.92
C TYR A 126 -5.24 0.31 10.49
N VAL A 127 -4.75 1.20 9.64
CA VAL A 127 -4.38 0.89 8.26
C VAL A 127 -2.92 1.21 8.08
N CYS A 128 -2.13 0.19 7.76
CA CYS A 128 -0.81 0.41 7.20
C CYS A 128 -0.93 0.57 5.68
N GLN A 129 -0.48 1.72 5.19
CA GLN A 129 -0.44 2.03 3.77
C GLN A 129 1.01 2.02 3.28
N ALA A 130 1.29 1.20 2.28
CA ALA A 130 2.53 1.22 1.53
C ALA A 130 2.26 1.86 0.16
N ALA A 131 2.98 2.94 -0.15
CA ALA A 131 2.79 3.68 -1.40
C ALA A 131 4.13 4.04 -2.05
N ASN A 132 4.23 3.83 -3.36
CA ASN A 132 5.26 4.40 -4.21
C ASN A 132 4.62 5.32 -5.26
N GLU A 133 5.41 5.89 -6.16
CA GLU A 133 4.91 6.85 -7.17
C GLU A 133 3.95 6.24 -8.20
N HIS A 134 3.78 4.91 -8.22
CA HIS A 134 2.96 4.18 -9.19
C HIS A 134 1.77 3.45 -8.57
N THR A 135 1.90 3.00 -7.32
CA THR A 135 0.98 2.07 -6.69
C THR A 135 0.85 2.36 -5.20
N THR A 136 -0.34 2.07 -4.67
CA THR A 136 -0.66 2.14 -3.24
C THR A 136 -1.36 0.85 -2.83
N THR A 137 -0.95 0.27 -1.71
CA THR A 137 -1.57 -0.95 -1.14
C THR A 137 -1.72 -0.79 0.36
N ASN A 138 -2.83 -1.28 0.90
CA ASN A 138 -3.20 -1.11 2.31
C ASN A 138 -3.36 -2.48 2.99
N ILE A 139 -2.99 -2.55 4.27
CA ILE A 139 -3.35 -3.64 5.18
C ILE A 139 -4.11 -3.06 6.36
N THR A 140 -5.26 -3.67 6.66
CA THR A 140 -6.14 -3.25 7.75
C THR A 140 -6.00 -4.19 8.95
N SER A 141 -5.96 -3.61 10.15
CA SER A 141 -5.89 -4.31 11.43
C SER A 141 -6.85 -3.66 12.43
N LEU A 142 -7.59 -4.46 13.18
CA LEU A 142 -8.46 -4.00 14.27
C LEU A 142 -7.76 -4.22 15.61
N LEU A 143 -7.60 -3.15 16.40
CA LEU A 143 -7.09 -3.23 17.77
C LEU A 143 -8.26 -3.16 18.75
N ILE A 144 -8.40 -4.18 19.58
CA ILE A 144 -9.45 -4.32 20.60
C ILE A 144 -8.77 -4.20 21.98
N VAL A 145 -9.14 -3.17 22.73
CA VAL A 145 -8.62 -2.91 24.09
C VAL A 145 -9.67 -3.34 25.10
N GLU A 146 -9.48 -4.53 25.67
CA GLU A 146 -10.46 -5.20 26.51
C GLU A 146 -10.42 -4.70 27.95
N ASN A 147 -11.48 -5.02 28.70
CA ASN A 147 -11.63 -4.72 30.13
C ASN A 147 -11.61 -3.22 30.46
N THR A 148 -12.00 -2.38 29.49
CA THR A 148 -12.08 -0.92 29.65
C THR A 148 -13.53 -0.46 29.86
N THR A 149 -13.70 0.78 30.34
CA THR A 149 -15.02 1.42 30.38
C THR A 149 -15.52 1.67 28.95
N PRO A 150 -16.82 1.47 28.65
CA PRO A 150 -17.37 1.80 27.34
C PRO A 150 -17.13 3.25 26.94
N GLN A 151 -16.95 3.50 25.65
CA GLN A 151 -16.88 4.84 25.09
C GLN A 151 -18.26 5.52 25.10
N ALA A 152 -18.27 6.84 25.17
CA ALA A 152 -19.50 7.61 25.12
C ALA A 152 -20.24 7.39 23.78
N PRO A 153 -21.57 7.35 23.78
CA PRO A 153 -22.35 7.41 22.55
C PRO A 153 -22.01 8.65 21.72
N HIS A 154 -22.16 8.55 20.42
CA HIS A 154 -21.93 9.63 19.47
C HIS A 154 -23.13 9.84 18.54
N ASN A 155 -23.05 10.86 17.69
CA ASN A 155 -24.10 11.23 16.74
C ASN A 155 -25.49 11.40 17.42
N ILE A 156 -25.53 12.10 18.56
CA ILE A 156 -26.78 12.37 19.27
C ILE A 156 -27.64 13.30 18.42
N GLN A 157 -28.84 12.85 18.10
CA GLN A 157 -29.83 13.59 17.32
C GLN A 157 -31.18 13.55 18.02
N TYR A 158 -32.02 14.55 17.74
CA TYR A 158 -33.37 14.59 18.24
C TYR A 158 -34.36 14.96 17.15
N LYS A 159 -35.58 14.43 17.26
CA LYS A 159 -36.70 14.72 16.37
C LYS A 159 -37.95 15.02 17.21
N GLN A 160 -38.39 16.27 17.16
CA GLN A 160 -39.63 16.72 17.79
C GLN A 160 -40.80 16.56 16.82
N MET A 161 -41.86 15.90 17.27
CA MET A 161 -43.15 15.78 16.60
C MET A 161 -44.23 16.53 17.41
N SER A 162 -45.46 16.57 16.91
CA SER A 162 -46.58 17.24 17.58
C SER A 162 -46.88 16.70 18.99
N SER A 163 -46.64 15.41 19.25
CA SER A 163 -46.88 14.78 20.56
C SER A 163 -45.69 14.06 21.16
N ASN A 164 -44.60 13.85 20.40
CA ASN A 164 -43.50 12.99 20.79
C ASN A 164 -42.15 13.68 20.56
N LEU A 165 -41.18 13.43 21.45
CA LEU A 165 -39.77 13.74 21.26
C LEU A 165 -39.01 12.41 21.15
N VAL A 166 -38.25 12.23 20.07
CA VAL A 166 -37.38 11.06 19.89
C VAL A 166 -35.93 11.52 19.95
N ILE A 167 -35.11 10.87 20.77
CA ILE A 167 -33.66 11.08 20.83
C ILE A 167 -32.99 9.78 20.37
N SER A 168 -32.07 9.89 19.42
CA SER A 168 -31.32 8.77 18.84
C SER A 168 -29.81 9.01 18.93
N TRP A 169 -29.04 7.93 19.06
CA TRP A 169 -27.58 7.98 19.15
C TRP A 169 -26.98 6.69 18.58
N GLU A 170 -25.67 6.72 18.34
CA GLU A 170 -24.87 5.55 17.97
C GLU A 170 -24.01 5.12 19.17
N PRO A 171 -23.98 3.83 19.53
CA PRO A 171 -23.16 3.34 20.64
C PRO A 171 -21.67 3.48 20.30
N GLY A 172 -20.85 3.85 21.30
CA GLY A 172 -19.39 3.78 21.20
C GLY A 172 -18.88 2.35 21.32
N TYR A 173 -17.56 2.17 21.24
CA TYR A 173 -16.94 0.88 21.58
C TYR A 173 -17.29 0.47 23.02
N ASP A 174 -17.66 -0.79 23.22
CA ASP A 174 -18.20 -1.31 24.48
C ASP A 174 -17.13 -1.63 25.54
N GLY A 175 -15.84 -1.44 25.21
CA GLY A 175 -14.72 -1.79 26.08
C GLY A 175 -14.37 -3.28 26.08
N GLY A 176 -14.90 -4.04 25.11
CA GLY A 176 -14.69 -5.48 24.96
C GLY A 176 -15.66 -6.32 25.79
N ARG A 177 -16.72 -5.72 26.35
CA ARG A 177 -17.77 -6.40 27.13
C ARG A 177 -19.13 -5.79 26.81
N SER A 178 -20.18 -6.60 26.84
CA SER A 178 -21.54 -6.15 26.53
C SER A 178 -21.95 -4.91 27.33
N GLN A 179 -22.38 -3.87 26.62
CA GLN A 179 -22.82 -2.60 27.19
C GLN A 179 -24.30 -2.64 27.62
N HIS A 180 -24.62 -1.97 28.73
CA HIS A 180 -25.99 -1.70 29.18
C HIS A 180 -26.26 -0.20 29.17
N PHE A 181 -27.41 0.21 28.64
CA PHE A 181 -27.84 1.61 28.57
C PHE A 181 -28.92 1.87 29.62
N PHE A 182 -28.72 2.90 30.45
CA PHE A 182 -29.69 3.34 31.46
C PHE A 182 -30.26 4.69 31.05
N ILE A 183 -31.58 4.82 31.12
CA ILE A 183 -32.30 6.10 31.04
C ILE A 183 -32.82 6.36 32.45
N TRP A 184 -32.31 7.40 33.11
CA TRP A 184 -32.75 7.84 34.44
C TRP A 184 -33.85 8.88 34.34
#